data_AF-A0A1S8A7W0-F1
#
_entry.id   AF-A0A1S8A7W0-F1
#
_cell.length_a   1.000
_cell.length_b   1.000
_cell.length_c   1.000
_cell.angle_alpha   90.00
_cell.angle_beta   90.00
_cell.angle_gamma   90.00
#
_symmetry.space_group_name_H-M   'P 1'
#
loop_
_entity.id
_entity.type
_entity.pdbx_description
1 polymer ?
#
loop_
_entity_poly.entity_id
_entity_poly.type
_entity_poly.pdbx_seq_one_letter_code
_entity_poly.pdbx_strand_id
1 'polypeptide(L)'
;MLTTENRERCFCNDQFDVTDCSVQGIYKTEDVIKHDPFSLVCPRLLPGWSTDLRMEQMVRYPIEEVELERLEMAIDTNPSSRKAFILGHGLWNDLEIDKSKAWMDAVIKVIDSKLRLRMRLRTLRQGRNMPILLMTPNAAGEKKSDEFLVTQGNKALVRFERSMAREAARQRIDHLGTWNMSIQANLYDGVHMDMRGNLLKAMMVVNWLNLLEG
;
A
#
# COMPACT_ATOMS: atom_id res chain seq x y z
N MET A 1 27.24 -5.70 -3.24
CA MET A 1 26.60 -6.86 -2.57
C MET A 1 26.71 -6.63 -1.08
N LEU A 2 25.59 -6.58 -0.36
CA LEU A 2 25.57 -6.43 1.10
C LEU A 2 25.92 -7.78 1.75
N THR A 3 26.73 -7.75 2.81
CA THR A 3 27.10 -8.94 3.60
C THR A 3 25.90 -9.47 4.41
N THR A 4 25.97 -10.72 4.87
CA THR A 4 24.92 -11.33 5.73
C THR A 4 24.65 -10.52 7.00
N GLU A 5 25.70 -9.96 7.60
CA GLU A 5 25.64 -9.08 8.77
C GLU A 5 24.89 -7.77 8.47
N ASN A 6 25.06 -7.20 7.27
CA ASN A 6 24.30 -6.02 6.86
C ASN A 6 22.81 -6.31 6.64
N ARG A 7 22.46 -7.53 6.19
CA ARG A 7 21.05 -7.93 6.01
C ARG A 7 20.31 -8.08 7.32
N GLU A 8 20.97 -8.57 8.37
CA GLU A 8 20.37 -8.68 9.71
C GLU A 8 20.12 -7.30 10.34
N ARG A 9 21.03 -6.33 10.13
CA ARG A 9 20.82 -4.94 10.58
C ARG A 9 19.66 -4.26 9.86
N CYS A 10 19.49 -4.53 8.57
CA CYS A 10 18.41 -3.98 7.75
C CYS A 10 17.01 -4.55 8.03
N PHE A 11 16.79 -5.33 9.10
CA PHE A 11 15.48 -5.91 9.39
C PHE A 11 14.62 -5.00 10.28
N CYS A 12 13.31 -4.93 10.01
CA CYS A 12 12.32 -4.13 10.73
C CYS A 12 12.57 -2.60 10.71
N ASN A 13 13.38 -2.09 11.63
CA ASN A 13 13.47 -0.64 11.88
C ASN A 13 14.30 0.09 10.83
N ASP A 14 15.46 -0.48 10.48
CA ASP A 14 16.42 0.18 9.58
C ASP A 14 15.90 0.24 8.11
N GLN A 15 14.84 -0.51 7.76
CA GLN A 15 14.17 -0.44 6.45
C GLN A 15 13.55 0.91 6.16
N PHE A 16 13.19 1.66 7.21
CA PHE A 16 12.48 2.93 7.11
C PHE A 16 13.40 4.14 7.20
N ASP A 17 14.60 3.97 7.77
CA ASP A 17 15.50 5.07 8.10
C ASP A 17 16.88 4.94 7.42
N VAL A 18 17.19 3.80 6.78
CA VAL A 18 18.46 3.54 6.07
C VAL A 18 18.20 3.19 4.61
N THR A 19 18.67 4.05 3.70
CA THR A 19 18.48 3.90 2.24
C THR A 19 18.93 2.54 1.71
N ASP A 20 20.08 2.03 2.16
CA ASP A 20 20.62 0.72 1.75
C ASP A 20 19.77 -0.46 2.22
N CYS A 21 18.93 -0.25 3.22
CA CYS A 21 18.04 -1.27 3.79
C CYS A 21 16.65 -1.30 3.15
N SER A 22 16.29 -0.31 2.34
CA SER A 22 14.99 -0.24 1.64
C SER A 22 14.71 -1.47 0.76
N VAL A 23 15.76 -2.12 0.24
CA VAL A 23 15.66 -3.34 -0.57
C VAL A 23 15.39 -4.62 0.23
N GLN A 24 15.51 -4.58 1.57
CA GLN A 24 15.22 -5.72 2.46
C GLN A 24 13.77 -5.71 2.97
N GLY A 25 12.87 -4.94 2.34
CA GLY A 25 11.48 -4.77 2.75
C GLY A 25 10.78 -6.08 3.15
N ILE A 26 10.03 -6.04 4.24
CA ILE A 26 9.14 -7.12 4.65
C ILE A 26 7.85 -7.02 3.83
N TYR A 27 7.52 -8.08 3.09
CA TYR A 27 6.37 -8.08 2.19
C TYR A 27 5.19 -8.88 2.70
N LYS A 28 5.41 -9.84 3.63
CA LYS A 28 4.34 -10.71 4.14
C LYS A 28 4.46 -10.96 5.64
N THR A 29 3.35 -11.17 6.32
CA THR A 29 3.34 -11.51 7.76
C THR A 29 4.21 -12.73 8.08
N GLU A 30 4.24 -13.72 7.18
CA GLU A 30 5.09 -14.92 7.31
C GLU A 30 6.58 -14.58 7.47
N ASP A 31 7.08 -13.57 6.75
CA ASP A 31 8.48 -13.15 6.83
C ASP A 31 8.80 -12.57 8.22
N VAL A 32 7.88 -11.78 8.79
CA VAL A 32 8.03 -11.25 10.16
C VAL A 32 8.02 -12.39 11.17
N ILE A 33 7.06 -13.33 11.06
CA ILE A 33 6.98 -14.48 11.98
C ILE A 33 8.27 -15.30 11.96
N LYS A 34 8.86 -15.47 10.76
CA LYS A 34 10.07 -16.26 10.58
C LYS A 34 11.32 -15.58 11.14
N HIS A 35 11.46 -14.26 10.93
CA HIS A 35 12.71 -13.54 11.19
C HIS A 35 12.69 -12.66 12.44
N ASP A 36 11.51 -12.22 12.89
CA ASP A 36 11.31 -11.44 14.12
C ASP A 36 9.95 -11.72 14.77
N PRO A 37 9.75 -12.94 15.31
CA PRO A 37 8.47 -13.38 15.86
C PRO A 37 7.98 -12.59 17.07
N PHE A 38 8.83 -11.73 17.65
CA PHE A 38 8.52 -10.95 18.84
C PHE A 38 8.13 -9.50 18.51
N SER A 39 8.51 -8.97 17.34
CA SER A 39 8.16 -7.61 16.91
C SER A 39 6.75 -7.47 16.35
N LEU A 40 6.10 -8.57 15.96
CA LEU A 40 4.64 -8.58 16.00
C LEU A 40 4.28 -8.56 17.49
N VAL A 41 4.09 -7.38 18.06
CA VAL A 41 3.80 -7.25 19.50
C VAL A 41 2.40 -7.79 19.84
N CYS A 42 1.60 -8.20 18.85
CA CYS A 42 0.24 -8.70 19.06
C CYS A 42 -0.04 -10.25 18.95
N PRO A 43 0.75 -11.20 18.38
CA PRO A 43 0.32 -12.60 18.16
C PRO A 43 1.05 -13.65 19.00
N ARG A 44 1.69 -13.28 20.11
CA ARG A 44 1.83 -14.21 21.24
C ARG A 44 0.85 -13.94 22.38
N LEU A 45 0.03 -12.88 22.27
CA LEU A 45 -0.84 -12.38 23.34
C LEU A 45 -2.36 -12.50 23.06
N LEU A 46 -2.79 -12.91 21.85
CA LEU A 46 -4.21 -13.14 21.55
C LEU A 46 -4.46 -14.52 20.92
N PRO A 47 -5.02 -15.48 21.69
CA PRO A 47 -5.56 -16.72 21.12
C PRO A 47 -6.55 -16.40 19.98
N GLY A 48 -6.30 -16.91 18.77
CA GLY A 48 -7.19 -16.75 17.63
C GLY A 48 -6.86 -15.62 16.63
N TRP A 49 -5.74 -14.91 16.79
CA TRP A 49 -5.31 -13.95 15.75
C TRP A 49 -4.96 -14.67 14.43
N SER A 50 -5.63 -14.29 13.33
CA SER A 50 -5.48 -14.88 11.99
C SER A 50 -5.37 -13.85 10.85
N THR A 51 -4.88 -12.63 11.13
CA THR A 51 -4.70 -11.61 10.08
C THR A 51 -3.43 -11.88 9.29
N ASP A 52 -3.57 -11.90 7.97
CA ASP A 52 -2.45 -11.99 7.04
C ASP A 52 -2.32 -10.67 6.28
N LEU A 53 -1.13 -10.08 6.29
CA LEU A 53 -0.78 -8.87 5.57
C LEU A 53 0.17 -9.27 4.43
N ARG A 54 -0.15 -8.85 3.21
CA ARG A 54 0.67 -9.06 2.02
C ARG A 54 0.80 -7.75 1.27
N MET A 55 2.03 -7.45 0.85
CA MET A 55 2.36 -6.29 0.02
C MET A 55 2.85 -6.77 -1.34
N GLU A 56 2.17 -6.31 -2.38
CA GLU A 56 2.50 -6.59 -3.77
C GLU A 56 3.00 -5.30 -4.41
N GLN A 57 4.22 -5.31 -4.95
CA GLN A 57 4.79 -4.16 -5.66
C GLN A 57 4.44 -4.25 -7.15
N MET A 58 3.67 -3.29 -7.63
CA MET A 58 3.34 -3.06 -9.04
C MET A 58 3.66 -1.60 -9.31
N VAL A 59 4.89 -1.30 -9.73
CA VAL A 59 5.44 0.05 -9.56
C VAL A 59 4.90 1.05 -10.57
N ARG A 60 4.51 0.66 -11.79
CA ARG A 60 4.09 1.61 -12.83
C ARG A 60 3.06 1.00 -13.77
N TYR A 61 2.49 1.86 -14.62
CA TYR A 61 1.73 1.43 -15.78
C TYR A 61 2.56 1.54 -17.06
N PRO A 62 2.49 0.56 -17.99
CA PRO A 62 1.76 -0.71 -17.89
C PRO A 62 2.32 -1.63 -16.80
N ILE A 63 1.44 -2.41 -16.17
CA ILE A 63 1.81 -3.41 -15.17
C ILE A 63 2.26 -4.66 -15.92
N GLU A 64 3.39 -5.24 -15.52
CA GLU A 64 3.91 -6.47 -16.11
C GLU A 64 2.96 -7.65 -15.79
N GLU A 65 2.75 -8.56 -16.74
CA GLU A 65 1.80 -9.67 -16.58
C GLU A 65 2.12 -10.54 -15.37
N VAL A 66 3.40 -10.81 -15.13
CA VAL A 66 3.87 -11.56 -13.96
C VAL A 66 3.50 -10.89 -12.63
N GLU A 67 3.42 -9.56 -12.56
CA GLU A 67 3.02 -8.85 -11.34
C GLU A 67 1.51 -8.99 -11.11
N LEU A 68 0.70 -8.99 -12.19
CA LEU A 68 -0.73 -9.23 -12.13
C LEU A 68 -1.05 -10.68 -11.72
N GLU A 69 -0.31 -11.66 -12.25
CA GLU A 69 -0.39 -13.06 -11.85
C GLU A 69 -0.03 -13.23 -10.37
N ARG A 70 1.03 -12.56 -9.91
CA ARG A 70 1.44 -12.59 -8.50
C ARG A 70 0.36 -12.01 -7.58
N LEU A 71 -0.24 -10.88 -7.96
CA LEU A 71 -1.40 -10.32 -7.26
C LEU A 71 -2.56 -11.32 -7.23
N GLU A 72 -2.89 -11.95 -8.35
CA GLU A 72 -3.98 -12.91 -8.43
C GLU A 72 -3.76 -14.12 -7.50
N MET A 73 -2.53 -14.65 -7.45
CA MET A 73 -2.14 -15.74 -6.55
C MET A 73 -2.17 -15.32 -5.07
N ALA A 74 -1.85 -14.05 -4.77
CA ALA A 74 -1.82 -13.54 -3.41
C ALA A 74 -3.22 -13.34 -2.81
N ILE A 75 -4.27 -13.25 -3.63
CA ILE A 75 -5.65 -13.07 -3.15
C ILE A 75 -6.18 -14.41 -2.64
N ASP A 76 -6.30 -14.54 -1.31
CA ASP A 76 -7.07 -15.63 -0.70
C ASP A 76 -8.49 -15.57 -1.25
N THR A 77 -9.03 -16.72 -1.62
CA THR A 77 -10.38 -16.81 -2.16
C THR A 77 -11.39 -17.28 -1.13
N ASN A 78 -10.98 -17.64 0.10
CA ASN A 78 -11.91 -18.08 1.14
C ASN A 78 -12.95 -16.99 1.45
N PRO A 79 -14.25 -17.16 1.19
CA PRO A 79 -15.22 -16.10 1.40
C PRO A 79 -15.57 -15.85 2.87
N SER A 80 -15.14 -16.72 3.80
CA SER A 80 -15.27 -16.42 5.23
C SER A 80 -14.17 -15.50 5.74
N SER A 81 -13.05 -15.34 5.02
CA SER A 81 -12.01 -14.38 5.40
C SER A 81 -12.45 -12.97 5.00
N ARG A 82 -12.45 -12.05 5.97
CA ARG A 82 -12.61 -10.61 5.71
C ARG A 82 -11.37 -10.13 4.97
N LYS A 83 -11.56 -9.29 3.95
CA LYS A 83 -10.48 -8.77 3.11
C LYS A 83 -10.65 -7.27 2.94
N ALA A 84 -9.53 -6.58 2.88
CA ALA A 84 -9.43 -5.18 2.52
C ALA A 84 -8.19 -4.99 1.65
N PHE A 85 -8.26 -4.09 0.69
CA PHE A 85 -7.16 -3.79 -0.23
C PHE A 85 -6.74 -2.33 -0.05
N ILE A 86 -5.46 -2.09 0.18
CA ILE A 86 -4.89 -0.76 0.26
C ILE A 86 -4.00 -0.56 -0.96
N LEU A 87 -4.37 0.39 -1.81
CA LEU A 87 -3.68 0.70 -3.06
C LEU A 87 -2.84 1.97 -2.85
N GLY A 88 -1.52 1.88 -3.02
CA GLY A 88 -0.62 3.04 -2.97
C GLY A 88 0.07 3.24 -4.31
N HIS A 89 -0.21 4.34 -5.01
CA HIS A 89 0.39 4.60 -6.33
C HIS A 89 0.48 6.09 -6.67
N GLY A 90 1.44 6.48 -7.52
CA GLY A 90 1.49 7.80 -8.16
C GLY A 90 2.86 8.20 -8.69
N LEU A 91 3.89 8.18 -7.84
CA LEU A 91 5.20 8.76 -8.15
C LEU A 91 5.92 8.08 -9.32
N TRP A 92 5.82 6.75 -9.42
CA TRP A 92 6.43 5.98 -10.50
C TRP A 92 5.72 6.12 -11.85
N ASN A 93 4.50 6.66 -11.87
CA ASN A 93 3.83 7.14 -13.09
C ASN A 93 4.03 8.66 -13.27
N ASP A 94 4.99 9.27 -12.56
CA ASP A 94 5.27 10.70 -12.59
C ASP A 94 4.03 11.59 -12.34
N LEU A 95 3.12 11.10 -11.49
CA LEU A 95 1.84 11.76 -11.20
C LEU A 95 0.93 11.96 -12.44
N GLU A 96 1.17 11.21 -13.52
CA GLU A 96 0.26 11.18 -14.66
C GLU A 96 -1.04 10.49 -14.27
N ILE A 97 -2.15 11.24 -14.35
CA ILE A 97 -3.47 10.79 -13.92
C ILE A 97 -3.94 9.59 -14.75
N ASP A 98 -3.80 9.65 -16.08
CA ASP A 98 -4.30 8.60 -16.96
C ASP A 98 -3.57 7.28 -16.72
N LYS A 99 -2.24 7.32 -16.52
CA LYS A 99 -1.45 6.13 -16.18
C LYS A 99 -1.81 5.58 -14.80
N SER A 100 -1.97 6.44 -13.80
CA SER A 100 -2.32 6.02 -12.42
C SER A 100 -3.73 5.47 -12.33
N LYS A 101 -4.66 6.02 -13.11
CA LYS A 101 -6.01 5.49 -13.28
C LYS A 101 -5.97 4.12 -13.99
N ALA A 102 -5.24 4.00 -15.09
CA ALA A 102 -5.13 2.72 -15.81
C ALA A 102 -4.49 1.61 -14.96
N TRP A 103 -3.51 1.98 -14.12
CA TRP A 103 -2.95 1.09 -13.09
C TRP A 103 -4.02 0.64 -12.10
N MET A 104 -4.77 1.58 -11.53
CA MET A 104 -5.82 1.31 -10.55
C MET A 104 -6.93 0.42 -11.14
N ASP A 105 -7.35 0.71 -12.38
CA ASP A 105 -8.34 -0.08 -13.12
C ASP A 105 -7.86 -1.52 -13.33
N ALA A 106 -6.59 -1.72 -13.68
CA ALA A 106 -6.00 -3.04 -13.88
C ALA A 106 -5.95 -3.86 -12.58
N VAL A 107 -5.51 -3.25 -11.47
CA VAL A 107 -5.46 -3.89 -10.15
C VAL A 107 -6.86 -4.25 -9.66
N ILE A 108 -7.81 -3.32 -9.72
CA ILE A 108 -9.21 -3.56 -9.31
C ILE A 108 -9.83 -4.66 -10.17
N LYS A 109 -9.55 -4.70 -11.47
CA LYS A 109 -10.04 -5.75 -12.36
C LYS A 109 -9.55 -7.14 -11.94
N VAL A 110 -8.30 -7.30 -11.53
CA VAL A 110 -7.77 -8.58 -11.03
C VAL A 110 -8.48 -8.98 -9.73
N ILE A 111 -8.60 -8.04 -8.78
CA ILE A 111 -9.31 -8.26 -7.50
C ILE A 111 -10.75 -8.71 -7.74
N ASP A 112 -11.51 -7.95 -8.53
CA ASP A 112 -12.90 -8.25 -8.83
C ASP A 112 -13.05 -9.59 -9.55
N SER A 113 -12.19 -9.88 -10.53
CA SER A 113 -12.26 -11.13 -11.30
C SER A 113 -12.03 -12.33 -10.39
N LYS A 114 -10.98 -12.30 -9.57
CA LYS A 114 -10.63 -13.40 -8.66
C LYS A 114 -11.73 -13.69 -7.65
N LEU A 115 -12.33 -12.64 -7.08
CA LEU A 115 -13.37 -12.78 -6.06
C LEU A 115 -14.74 -13.14 -6.68
N ARG A 116 -15.10 -12.58 -7.85
CA ARG A 116 -16.37 -12.90 -8.54
C ARG A 116 -16.39 -14.30 -9.12
N LEU A 117 -15.28 -14.83 -9.63
CA LEU A 117 -15.17 -16.23 -10.08
C LEU A 117 -15.66 -17.19 -8.99
N ARG A 118 -15.32 -16.93 -7.72
CA ARG A 118 -15.76 -17.77 -6.60
C ARG A 118 -17.15 -17.42 -6.06
N MET A 119 -17.61 -16.17 -6.16
CA MET A 119 -19.02 -15.85 -5.85
C MET A 119 -19.99 -16.51 -6.83
N ARG A 120 -19.66 -16.60 -8.12
CA ARG A 120 -20.44 -17.36 -9.11
C ARG A 120 -20.52 -18.84 -8.75
N LEU A 121 -19.47 -19.39 -8.14
CA LEU A 121 -19.47 -20.76 -7.61
C LEU A 121 -20.24 -20.93 -6.30
N ARG A 122 -20.70 -19.86 -5.62
CA ARG A 122 -21.32 -19.93 -4.27
C ARG A 122 -22.69 -19.25 -4.09
N THR A 123 -23.13 -18.42 -5.04
CA THR A 123 -24.39 -17.63 -5.12
C THR A 123 -25.16 -17.21 -3.84
N LEU A 124 -25.55 -15.92 -3.86
CA LEU A 124 -26.62 -15.24 -3.10
C LEU A 124 -26.38 -14.88 -1.61
N ARG A 125 -25.37 -14.05 -1.31
CA ARG A 125 -25.44 -13.16 -0.12
C ARG A 125 -24.85 -11.76 -0.35
N GLN A 126 -25.77 -10.78 -0.37
CA GLN A 126 -25.67 -9.38 0.06
C GLN A 126 -24.35 -8.61 -0.13
N GLY A 127 -24.24 -7.94 -1.28
CA GLY A 127 -24.45 -6.48 -1.35
C GLY A 127 -23.48 -5.50 -0.67
N ARG A 128 -22.29 -5.89 -0.22
CA ARG A 128 -21.26 -4.91 0.17
C ARG A 128 -20.16 -4.85 -0.90
N ASN A 129 -19.82 -3.62 -1.31
CA ASN A 129 -18.65 -3.38 -2.15
C ASN A 129 -17.40 -3.91 -1.45
N MET A 130 -16.43 -4.40 -2.23
CA MET A 130 -15.13 -4.81 -1.70
C MET A 130 -14.46 -3.62 -1.01
N PRO A 131 -13.96 -3.75 0.24
CA PRO A 131 -13.26 -2.66 0.90
C PRO A 131 -11.92 -2.38 0.19
N ILE A 132 -11.85 -1.25 -0.50
CA ILE A 132 -10.66 -0.79 -1.21
C ILE A 132 -10.39 0.65 -0.78
N LEU A 133 -9.17 0.91 -0.34
CA LEU A 133 -8.66 2.22 0.03
C LEU A 133 -7.56 2.64 -0.94
N LEU A 134 -7.74 3.75 -1.65
CA LEU A 134 -6.68 4.40 -2.41
C LEU A 134 -5.92 5.39 -1.54
N MET A 135 -4.61 5.21 -1.40
CA MET A 135 -3.72 6.11 -0.68
C MET A 135 -2.79 6.83 -1.67
N THR A 136 -2.84 8.15 -1.70
CA THR A 136 -2.02 8.97 -2.60
C THR A 136 -0.66 9.30 -1.97
N PRO A 137 0.34 9.70 -2.76
CA PRO A 137 1.69 9.99 -2.26
C PRO A 137 1.74 11.14 -1.24
N ASN A 138 2.81 11.13 -0.45
CA ASN A 138 3.17 12.21 0.48
C ASN A 138 3.51 13.51 -0.26
N ALA A 139 3.63 14.59 0.50
CA ALA A 139 4.35 15.80 0.13
C ALA A 139 5.81 15.49 -0.27
N ALA A 140 6.35 16.32 -1.16
CA ALA A 140 7.76 16.32 -1.48
C ALA A 140 8.54 17.05 -0.39
N GLY A 141 9.61 16.42 0.10
CA GLY A 141 10.52 16.99 1.09
C GLY A 141 11.68 17.71 0.44
N GLU A 142 12.43 18.46 1.25
CA GLU A 142 13.55 19.30 0.81
C GLU A 142 14.63 18.53 0.04
N LYS A 143 14.90 17.27 0.43
CA LYS A 143 15.96 16.46 -0.16
C LYS A 143 15.58 15.77 -1.47
N LYS A 144 14.35 15.98 -1.96
CA LYS A 144 13.91 15.35 -3.20
C LYS A 144 14.73 15.91 -4.37
N SER A 145 15.23 15.03 -5.23
CA SER A 145 16.04 15.43 -6.39
C SER A 145 15.36 16.52 -7.23
N ASP A 146 16.13 17.55 -7.58
CA ASP A 146 15.67 18.72 -8.35
C ASP A 146 15.09 18.33 -9.72
N GLU A 147 15.47 17.17 -10.26
CA GLU A 147 14.90 16.64 -11.52
C GLU A 147 13.38 16.44 -11.42
N PHE A 148 12.85 16.20 -10.21
CA PHE A 148 11.42 16.01 -9.95
C PHE A 148 10.73 17.27 -9.44
N LEU A 149 11.42 18.40 -9.37
CA LEU A 149 10.88 19.65 -8.80
C LEU A 149 9.59 20.08 -9.53
N VAL A 150 9.59 19.96 -10.86
CA VAL A 150 8.46 20.36 -11.71
C VAL A 150 7.37 19.29 -11.75
N THR A 151 7.75 18.02 -11.95
CA THR A 151 6.78 16.94 -12.21
C THR A 151 6.19 16.36 -10.92
N GLN A 152 6.93 16.38 -9.81
CA GLN A 152 6.51 15.80 -8.54
C GLN A 152 6.67 16.74 -7.34
N GLY A 153 6.75 18.05 -7.58
CA GLY A 153 6.71 19.05 -6.51
C GLY A 153 5.33 19.11 -5.80
N ASN A 154 5.27 19.81 -4.66
CA ASN A 154 4.06 19.84 -3.82
C ASN A 154 2.80 20.35 -4.52
N LYS A 155 2.92 21.25 -5.50
CA LYS A 155 1.79 21.69 -6.33
C LYS A 155 1.25 20.57 -7.25
N ALA A 156 2.14 19.74 -7.80
CA ALA A 156 1.75 18.59 -8.62
C ALA A 156 1.10 17.52 -7.74
N LEU A 157 1.68 17.24 -6.57
CA LEU A 157 1.17 16.26 -5.60
C LEU A 157 -0.25 16.59 -5.10
N VAL A 158 -0.52 17.83 -4.67
CA VAL A 158 -1.88 18.20 -4.21
C VAL A 158 -2.91 18.14 -5.35
N ARG A 159 -2.50 18.44 -6.59
CA ARG A 159 -3.37 18.30 -7.78
C ARG A 159 -3.63 16.82 -8.08
N PHE A 160 -2.60 16.00 -8.01
CA PHE A 160 -2.69 14.56 -8.19
C PHE A 160 -3.65 13.94 -7.17
N GLU A 161 -3.47 14.24 -5.89
CA GLU A 161 -4.31 13.75 -4.81
C GLU A 161 -5.79 14.10 -5.03
N ARG A 162 -6.09 15.36 -5.36
CA ARG A 162 -7.47 15.79 -5.63
C ARG A 162 -8.08 15.11 -6.85
N SER A 163 -7.29 14.87 -7.90
CA SER A 163 -7.76 14.18 -9.10
C SER A 163 -8.03 12.70 -8.81
N MET A 164 -7.10 12.02 -8.16
CA MET A 164 -7.25 10.61 -7.80
C MET A 164 -8.37 10.38 -6.79
N ALA A 165 -8.61 11.31 -5.86
CA ALA A 165 -9.78 11.27 -4.98
C ALA A 165 -11.10 11.23 -5.76
N ARG A 166 -11.19 11.98 -6.87
CA ARG A 166 -12.38 11.96 -7.75
C ARG A 166 -12.48 10.65 -8.52
N GLU A 167 -11.37 10.11 -9.01
CA GLU A 167 -11.36 8.80 -9.67
C GLU A 167 -11.78 7.68 -8.70
N ALA A 168 -11.28 7.71 -7.47
CA ALA A 168 -11.67 6.80 -6.40
C ALA A 168 -13.18 6.87 -6.11
N ALA A 169 -13.71 8.09 -5.92
CA ALA A 169 -15.13 8.30 -5.68
C ALA A 169 -16.01 7.77 -6.84
N ARG A 170 -15.59 7.95 -8.10
CA ARG A 170 -16.33 7.40 -9.26
C ARG A 170 -16.41 5.88 -9.23
N GLN A 171 -15.39 5.21 -8.70
CA GLN A 171 -15.35 3.75 -8.56
C GLN A 171 -15.90 3.24 -7.23
N ARG A 172 -16.39 4.15 -6.37
CA ARG A 172 -16.88 3.83 -5.02
C ARG A 172 -15.83 3.13 -4.15
N ILE A 173 -14.58 3.53 -4.29
CA ILE A 173 -13.48 3.14 -3.39
C ILE A 173 -13.18 4.33 -2.47
N ASP A 174 -12.74 4.02 -1.25
CA ASP A 174 -12.36 5.05 -0.29
C ASP A 174 -11.03 5.68 -0.69
N HIS A 175 -10.79 6.91 -0.26
CA HIS A 175 -9.57 7.65 -0.55
C HIS A 175 -8.95 8.24 0.72
N LEU A 176 -7.67 7.97 0.93
CA LEU A 176 -6.86 8.52 2.01
C LEU A 176 -5.75 9.40 1.43
N GLY A 177 -5.98 10.72 1.46
CA GLY A 177 -4.97 11.70 1.08
C GLY A 177 -3.86 11.80 2.13
N THR A 178 -2.60 11.78 1.71
CA THR A 178 -1.45 11.87 2.62
C THR A 178 -0.60 13.12 2.40
N TRP A 179 -0.88 13.93 1.37
CA TRP A 179 -0.12 15.16 1.11
C TRP A 179 -0.20 16.13 2.29
N ASN A 180 -1.40 16.41 2.80
CA ASN A 180 -1.59 17.42 3.84
C ASN A 180 -0.92 17.01 5.17
N MET A 181 -1.02 15.74 5.56
CA MET A 181 -0.40 15.26 6.81
C MET A 181 1.14 15.27 6.74
N SER A 182 1.71 15.17 5.55
CA SER A 182 3.17 15.01 5.36
C SER A 182 3.89 16.30 4.99
N ILE A 183 3.18 17.41 4.80
CA ILE A 183 3.78 18.68 4.34
C ILE A 183 4.84 19.26 5.30
N GLN A 184 4.76 18.90 6.59
CA GLN A 184 5.74 19.25 7.62
C GLN A 184 6.46 18.02 8.21
N ALA A 185 6.27 16.86 7.60
CA ALA A 185 6.92 15.64 8.05
C ALA A 185 8.40 15.63 7.62
N ASN A 186 9.21 14.94 8.40
CA ASN A 186 10.58 14.65 8.03
C ASN A 186 10.60 13.52 7.00
N LEU A 187 11.22 13.79 5.84
CA LEU A 187 11.34 12.88 4.71
C LEU A 187 12.84 12.67 4.47
N TYR A 188 13.37 11.50 4.85
CA TYR A 188 14.82 11.33 4.99
C TYR A 188 15.59 11.50 3.66
N ASP A 189 14.94 11.17 2.54
CA ASP A 189 15.42 11.36 1.15
C ASP A 189 14.50 12.28 0.32
N GLY A 190 13.57 12.97 0.98
CA GLY A 190 12.59 13.84 0.33
C GLY A 190 11.40 13.13 -0.34
N VAL A 191 11.36 11.80 -0.31
CA VAL A 191 10.26 10.98 -0.88
C VAL A 191 9.62 10.09 0.18
N HIS A 192 10.44 9.38 0.92
CA HIS A 192 10.03 8.41 1.92
C HIS A 192 9.98 9.06 3.30
N MET A 193 8.90 8.78 4.04
CA MET A 193 8.78 9.24 5.42
C MET A 193 9.62 8.38 6.34
N ASP A 194 10.06 8.96 7.45
CA ASP A 194 10.65 8.24 8.56
C ASP A 194 9.61 7.36 9.29
N MET A 195 10.07 6.61 10.29
CA MET A 195 9.22 5.76 11.13
C MET A 195 7.99 6.49 11.71
N ARG A 196 8.13 7.75 12.16
CA ARG A 196 7.03 8.49 12.78
C ARG A 196 5.92 8.79 11.78
N GLY A 197 6.31 9.21 10.57
CA GLY A 197 5.34 9.43 9.49
C GLY A 197 4.64 8.14 9.07
N ASN A 198 5.37 7.03 8.95
CA ASN A 198 4.78 5.74 8.57
C ASN A 198 3.86 5.17 9.66
N LEU A 199 4.18 5.37 10.94
CA LEU A 199 3.28 5.02 12.04
C LEU A 199 1.96 5.80 11.98
N LEU A 200 2.00 7.10 11.67
CA LEU A 200 0.79 7.89 11.49
C LEU A 200 -0.08 7.36 10.34
N LYS A 201 0.53 7.02 9.19
CA LYS A 201 -0.19 6.37 8.08
C LYS A 201 -0.81 5.04 8.49
N ALA A 202 -0.08 4.20 9.22
CA ALA A 202 -0.58 2.93 9.71
C ALA A 202 -1.80 3.14 10.62
N MET A 203 -1.75 4.12 11.54
CA MET A 203 -2.90 4.47 12.39
C MET A 203 -4.11 4.95 11.55
N MET A 204 -3.89 5.75 10.51
CA MET A 204 -4.96 6.19 9.61
C MET A 204 -5.63 5.01 8.89
N VAL A 205 -4.85 4.04 8.41
CA VAL A 205 -5.37 2.82 7.78
C VAL A 205 -6.12 1.94 8.80
N VAL A 206 -5.58 1.76 10.01
CA VAL A 206 -6.27 0.99 11.07
C VAL A 206 -7.59 1.65 11.47
N ASN A 207 -7.63 2.98 11.56
CA ASN A 207 -8.87 3.71 11.81
C ASN A 207 -9.89 3.50 10.69
N TRP A 208 -9.46 3.49 9.43
CA TRP A 208 -10.33 3.15 8.30
C TRP A 208 -10.83 1.70 8.37
N LEU A 209 -9.96 0.73 8.66
CA LEU A 209 -10.34 -0.67 8.82
C LEU A 209 -11.40 -0.86 9.91
N ASN A 210 -11.30 -0.13 11.02
CA ASN A 210 -12.29 -0.15 12.10
C ASN A 210 -13.68 0.33 11.66
N LEU A 211 -13.78 1.18 10.63
CA LEU A 211 -15.07 1.62 10.08
C LEU A 211 -15.75 0.52 9.23
N LEU A 212 -15.00 -0.48 8.78
CA LEU A 212 -15.53 -1.59 7.97
C LEU A 212 -16.28 -2.62 8.81
N GLU A 213 -16.08 -2.65 10.13
CA GLU A 213 -16.65 -3.64 11.05
C GLU A 213 -18.13 -3.42 11.42
N GLY A 214 -18.77 -2.38 10.84
CA GLY A 214 -20.21 -2.15 10.98
C GLY A 214 -21.09 -3.23 10.36
#